data_AF-G5LSW6-F1
#
_entry.id   AF-G5LSW6-F1
#
_cell.length_a   1.000
_cell.length_b   1.000
_cell.length_c   1.000
_cell.angle_alpha   90.00
_cell.angle_beta   90.00
_cell.angle_gamma   90.00
#
_symmetry.space_group_name_H-M   'P 1'
#
loop_
_entity.id
_entity.type
_entity.pdbx_description
1 polymer ?
#
loop_
_entity_poly.entity_id
_entity_poly.type
_entity_poly.pdbx_seq_one_letter_code
_entity_poly.pdbx_strand_id
1 'polypeptide(L)'
;MAEKGIVSIAELTERMHVSHMTIRRDLQKLEQQGAVIQVSGGVQSSTRVAHEPSHQIKTELATPQKAAIGKLAASLVQPESCIYLDAGTTTLAIA
;
A
#
# COMPACT_ATOMS: atom_id res chain seq x y z
N MET A 1 12.95 11.75 19.36
CA MET A 1 13.51 12.98 18.74
C MET A 1 13.43 12.79 17.24
N ALA A 2 12.87 13.77 16.53
CA ALA A 2 12.35 13.68 15.17
C ALA A 2 13.36 13.16 14.14
N GLU A 3 13.05 12.03 13.52
CA GLU A 3 13.79 11.58 12.34
C GLU A 3 13.36 12.47 11.18
N LYS A 4 14.34 13.14 10.55
CA LYS A 4 14.15 14.20 9.55
C LYS A 4 13.14 13.75 8.49
N GLY A 5 12.00 14.43 8.40
CA GLY A 5 10.95 14.12 7.41
C GLY A 5 11.34 14.35 5.95
N ILE A 6 12.60 14.67 5.67
CA ILE A 6 13.12 15.02 4.34
C ILE A 6 14.24 14.04 3.99
N VAL A 7 14.11 13.35 2.85
CA VAL A 7 15.07 12.39 2.32
C VAL A 7 15.58 12.91 0.97
N SER A 8 16.89 12.84 0.73
CA SER A 8 17.48 13.26 -0.55
C SER A 8 17.31 12.19 -1.64
N ILE A 9 17.34 12.59 -2.91
CA ILE A 9 17.30 11.63 -4.03
C ILE A 9 18.51 10.69 -4.00
N ALA A 10 19.68 11.18 -3.58
CA ALA A 10 20.89 10.38 -3.44
C ALA A 10 20.70 9.27 -2.38
N GLU A 11 20.12 9.61 -1.23
CA GLU A 11 19.82 8.63 -0.19
C GLU A 11 18.79 7.58 -0.66
N LEU A 12 17.74 8.00 -1.38
CA LEU A 12 16.77 7.07 -1.95
C LEU A 12 17.40 6.14 -3.00
N THR A 13 18.31 6.66 -3.81
CA THR A 13 19.06 5.89 -4.81
C THR A 13 19.88 4.80 -4.13
N GLU A 14 20.58 5.16 -3.04
CA GLU A 14 21.41 4.24 -2.27
C GLU A 14 20.57 3.18 -1.53
N ARG A 15 19.50 3.59 -0.85
CA ARG A 15 18.64 2.69 -0.07
C ARG A 15 17.82 1.72 -0.92
N MET A 16 17.39 2.16 -2.11
CA MET A 16 16.52 1.37 -2.98
C MET A 16 17.30 0.64 -4.09
N HIS A 17 18.60 0.90 -4.22
CA HIS A 17 19.48 0.33 -5.26
C HIS A 17 18.94 0.52 -6.69
N VAL A 18 18.40 1.70 -6.99
CA VAL A 18 17.88 2.05 -8.32
C VAL A 18 18.52 3.32 -8.84
N SER A 19 18.41 3.57 -10.15
CA SER A 19 18.98 4.77 -10.76
C SER A 19 18.35 6.07 -10.26
N HIS A 20 19.11 7.15 -10.32
CA HIS A 20 18.64 8.51 -10.01
C HIS A 20 17.42 8.91 -10.86
N MET A 21 17.37 8.46 -12.12
CA MET A 21 16.23 8.70 -13.03
C MET A 21 14.99 7.91 -12.64
N THR A 22 15.14 6.70 -12.07
CA THR A 22 14.04 5.91 -11.51
C THR A 22 13.42 6.64 -10.34
N ILE A 23 14.25 7.07 -9.36
CA ILE A 23 13.76 7.84 -8.21
C ILE A 23 13.06 9.12 -8.68
N ARG A 24 13.64 9.91 -9.59
CA ARG A 24 13.00 11.15 -10.08
C ARG A 24 11.64 10.89 -10.72
N ARG A 25 11.52 9.87 -11.58
CA ARG A 25 10.26 9.54 -12.26
C ARG A 25 9.19 9.08 -11.28
N ASP A 26 9.56 8.29 -10.28
CA ASP A 26 8.58 7.78 -9.30
C ASP A 26 8.20 8.86 -8.27
N LEU A 27 9.13 9.71 -7.85
CA LEU A 27 8.80 10.88 -7.02
C LEU A 27 7.85 11.85 -7.74
N GLN A 28 8.01 12.07 -9.05
CA GLN A 28 7.06 12.87 -9.84
C GLN A 28 5.65 12.28 -9.81
N LYS A 29 5.51 10.95 -9.94
CA LYS A 29 4.21 10.28 -9.86
C LYS A 29 3.60 10.40 -8.46
N LEU A 30 4.40 10.18 -7.42
CA LEU A 30 3.97 10.29 -6.03
C LEU A 30 3.57 11.73 -5.67
N GLU A 31 4.26 12.73 -6.22
CA GLU A 31 3.91 14.14 -6.06
C GLU A 31 2.60 14.49 -6.78
N GLN A 32 2.38 13.98 -8.00
CA GLN A 32 1.09 14.11 -8.71
C GLN A 32 -0.07 13.47 -7.93
N GLN A 33 0.20 12.39 -7.20
CA GLN A 33 -0.76 11.73 -6.32
C GLN A 33 -0.94 12.47 -4.97
N GLY A 34 -0.14 13.50 -4.73
CA GLY A 34 -0.11 14.23 -3.47
C GLY A 34 0.39 13.40 -2.29
N ALA A 35 1.12 12.31 -2.53
CA ALA A 35 1.67 11.43 -1.51
C ALA A 35 2.99 11.98 -0.92
N VAL A 36 3.75 12.71 -1.73
CA VAL A 36 5.00 13.37 -1.33
C VAL A 36 5.03 14.82 -1.80
N ILE A 37 5.91 15.62 -1.21
CA ILE A 37 6.12 17.03 -1.55
C ILE A 37 7.62 17.26 -1.77
N GLN A 38 8.00 17.86 -2.90
CA GLN A 38 9.37 18.31 -3.09
C GLN A 38 9.70 19.50 -2.19
N VAL A 39 10.86 19.46 -1.56
CA VAL A 39 11.36 20.53 -0.69
C VAL A 39 12.81 20.84 -1.03
N SER A 40 13.31 21.96 -0.53
CA SER A 40 14.74 22.27 -0.65
C SER A 40 15.57 21.16 0.00
N GLY A 41 16.39 20.48 -0.81
CA GLY A 41 17.28 19.40 -0.36
C GLY A 41 16.71 17.97 -0.46
N GLY A 42 15.48 17.77 -0.94
CA GLY A 42 14.95 16.42 -1.11
C GLY A 42 13.43 16.34 -1.26
N VAL A 43 12.87 15.27 -0.72
CA VAL A 43 11.44 14.98 -0.74
C VAL A 43 10.97 14.62 0.67
N GLN A 44 9.76 15.04 1.02
CA GLN A 44 9.10 14.67 2.26
C GLN A 44 7.77 13.99 1.99
N SER A 45 7.34 13.11 2.91
CA SER A 45 5.97 12.60 2.87
C SER A 45 5.00 13.78 3.00
N SER A 46 3.93 13.77 2.21
CA SER A 46 2.83 14.68 2.48
C SER A 46 2.27 14.35 3.87
N THR A 47 1.86 15.37 4.62
CA THR A 47 1.13 15.22 5.89
C THR A 47 -0.31 14.75 5.69
N ARG A 48 -0.72 14.44 4.44
CA ARG A 48 -1.91 13.64 4.22
C ARG A 48 -1.60 12.26 4.78
N VAL A 49 -2.19 11.96 5.94
CA VAL A 49 -2.50 10.58 6.32
C VAL A 49 -3.09 9.95 5.07
N ALA A 50 -2.41 8.94 4.51
CA ALA A 50 -2.97 8.18 3.40
C ALA A 50 -4.39 7.81 3.84
N HIS A 51 -5.41 8.32 3.14
CA HIS A 51 -6.78 8.14 3.57
C HIS A 51 -7.12 6.67 3.38
N GLU A 52 -6.95 5.89 4.44
CA GLU A 52 -7.37 4.51 4.47
C GLU A 52 -8.89 4.50 4.30
N PRO A 53 -9.41 3.93 3.20
CA PRO A 53 -10.84 3.93 2.97
C PRO A 53 -11.53 3.19 4.12
N SER A 54 -12.71 3.65 4.49
CA SER A 54 -13.49 3.00 5.55
C SER A 54 -13.72 1.52 5.20
N HIS A 55 -13.94 0.69 6.23
CA HIS A 55 -14.24 -0.72 6.00
C HIS A 55 -15.43 -0.88 5.03
N GLN A 56 -16.45 -0.04 5.12
CA GLN A 56 -17.61 -0.03 4.21
C GLN A 56 -17.18 0.21 2.76
N ILE A 57 -16.37 1.24 2.50
CA ILE A 57 -15.86 1.51 1.15
C ILE A 57 -15.03 0.32 0.65
N LYS A 58 -14.13 -0.21 1.49
CA LYS A 58 -13.33 -1.39 1.14
C LYS A 58 -14.19 -2.61 0.84
N THR A 59 -15.33 -2.79 1.50
CA THR A 59 -16.27 -3.90 1.24
C THR A 59 -16.86 -3.81 -0.16
N GLU A 60 -17.15 -2.61 -0.66
CA GLU A 60 -17.74 -2.39 -1.99
C GLU A 60 -16.70 -2.40 -3.13
N LEU A 61 -15.44 -2.14 -2.83
CA LEU A 61 -14.35 -2.16 -3.81
C LEU A 61 -13.99 -3.58 -4.25
N ALA A 62 -13.86 -3.80 -5.56
CA ALA A 62 -13.38 -5.07 -6.14
C ALA A 62 -14.15 -6.32 -5.65
N THR A 63 -15.45 -6.18 -5.39
CA THR A 63 -16.34 -7.26 -4.95
C THR A 63 -16.23 -8.55 -5.78
N PRO A 64 -16.28 -8.52 -7.13
CA PRO A 64 -16.19 -9.76 -7.90
C PRO A 64 -14.83 -10.45 -7.76
N GLN A 65 -13.73 -9.69 -7.62
CA GLN A 65 -12.40 -10.24 -7.39
C GLN A 65 -12.32 -10.91 -6.01
N LYS A 66 -12.81 -10.24 -4.96
CA LYS A 66 -12.83 -10.81 -3.61
C LYS A 66 -13.69 -12.08 -3.55
N ALA A 67 -14.84 -12.09 -4.22
CA ALA A 67 -15.68 -13.29 -4.31
C ALA A 67 -14.97 -14.45 -5.04
N ALA A 68 -14.23 -14.16 -6.12
CA ALA A 68 -13.45 -15.17 -6.83
C ALA A 68 -12.31 -15.72 -5.96
N ILE A 69 -11.58 -14.85 -5.26
CA ILE A 69 -10.53 -15.22 -4.29
C ILE A 69 -11.14 -16.08 -3.17
N GLY A 70 -12.27 -15.65 -2.62
CA GLY A 70 -12.98 -16.35 -1.55
C GLY A 70 -13.37 -17.77 -1.91
N LYS A 71 -14.01 -17.96 -3.07
CA LYS A 71 -14.37 -19.28 -3.60
C LYS A 71 -13.16 -20.19 -3.79
N LEU A 72 -12.09 -19.67 -4.38
CA LEU A 72 -10.87 -20.44 -4.58
C LEU A 72 -10.24 -20.82 -3.23
N ALA A 73 -10.09 -19.88 -2.31
CA ALA A 73 -9.53 -20.12 -0.99
C ALA A 73 -10.34 -21.16 -0.20
N ALA A 74 -11.67 -21.05 -0.21
CA ALA A 74 -12.56 -22.02 0.44
C ALA A 74 -12.41 -23.43 -0.15
N SER A 75 -12.17 -23.55 -1.47
CA SER A 75 -11.96 -24.84 -2.13
C SER A 75 -10.65 -25.55 -1.73
N LEU A 76 -9.71 -24.83 -1.13
CA LEU A 76 -8.42 -25.37 -0.69
C LEU A 76 -8.45 -25.89 0.77
N VAL A 77 -9.55 -25.66 1.49
CA VAL A 77 -9.68 -26.08 2.90
C VAL A 77 -9.91 -27.58 2.98
N GLN A 78 -9.09 -28.27 3.78
CA GLN A 78 -9.21 -29.70 4.02
C GLN A 78 -10.04 -29.99 5.27
N PRO A 79 -10.69 -31.16 5.36
CA PRO A 79 -11.33 -31.62 6.59
C PRO A 79 -10.38 -31.56 7.79
N GLU A 80 -10.93 -31.30 8.98
CA GLU A 80 -10.17 -31.17 10.24
C GLU A 80 -9.15 -30.01 10.28
N SER A 81 -9.24 -29.05 9.35
CA SER A 81 -8.41 -27.85 9.38
C SER A 81 -8.94 -26.81 10.38
N CYS A 82 -8.04 -26.23 11.17
CA CYS A 82 -8.30 -25.01 11.94
C CYS A 82 -7.70 -23.82 11.18
N ILE A 83 -8.54 -22.87 10.77
CA ILE A 83 -8.12 -21.70 9.98
C ILE A 83 -8.46 -20.43 10.76
N TYR A 84 -7.47 -19.55 10.87
CA TYR A 84 -7.65 -18.20 11.39
C TYR A 84 -7.83 -17.21 10.24
N LEU A 85 -8.87 -16.37 10.32
CA LEU A 85 -9.15 -15.32 9.34
C LEU A 85 -8.92 -13.96 9.98
N ASP A 86 -8.20 -13.10 9.26
CA ASP A 86 -7.96 -11.70 9.65
C ASP A 86 -9.19 -10.81 9.37
N ALA A 87 -9.22 -9.59 9.91
CA ALA A 87 -10.32 -8.64 9.82
C ALA A 87 -10.41 -7.86 8.48
N GLY A 88 -9.89 -8.43 7.38
CA GLY A 88 -9.89 -7.83 6.05
C GLY A 88 -11.19 -8.06 5.27
N THR A 89 -11.57 -7.11 4.42
CA THR A 89 -12.75 -7.29 3.54
C THR A 89 -12.55 -8.38 2.48
N THR A 90 -11.29 -8.71 2.15
CA THR A 90 -10.95 -9.82 1.27
C THR A 90 -11.04 -11.16 2.00
N THR A 91 -10.55 -11.25 3.24
CA THR A 91 -10.65 -12.47 4.06
C THR A 91 -12.09 -12.76 4.44
N LEU A 92 -12.91 -11.73 4.64
CA LEU A 92 -14.35 -11.85 4.83
C LEU A 92 -15.05 -12.58 3.67
N ALA A 93 -14.54 -12.46 2.44
CA ALA A 93 -15.13 -13.16 1.29
C ALA A 93 -14.87 -14.67 1.27
N ILE A 94 -14.00 -15.17 2.16
CA ILE A 94 -13.75 -16.61 2.37
C ILE A 94 -14.80 -17.20 3.35
N ALA A 95 -15.34 -16.37 4.25
CA ALA A 95 -16.23 -16.77 5.33
C ALA A 95 -17.70 -16.98 4.90
#